data_AF-A0AAE9A1S6-F1
#
_entry.id   AF-A0AAE9A1S6-F1
#
_cell.length_a   1.000
_cell.length_b   1.000
_cell.length_c   1.000
_cell.angle_alpha   90.00
_cell.angle_beta   90.00
_cell.angle_gamma   90.00
#
_symmetry.space_group_name_H-M   'P 1'
#
loop_
_entity.id
_entity.type
_entity.pdbx_description
1 polymer ?
#
loop_
_entity_poly.entity_id
_entity_poly.type
_entity_poly.pdbx_seq_one_letter_code
_entity_poly.pdbx_strand_id
1 'polypeptide(L)'
;MLWVLFHFLSWAVITDLLMLPDLESRNYVRESFEKIYGSMENLSIKIAIYSEVSTEKMVDSWFGTSWVTLLNSYSVILYFVLGYKIMASLNQGLDYRSDRTLQLQRRLFSALAIQTAISICVSFMPCIPVLYGSAIRIDFLSWVNRMSSVGVSFFPFLDSLAVTMCIPALRYRCVHAYRYATIFFLVAGPFSERSRLGEFLLAGRCAFISGTYGILNTHFLYRFLSLRYTDFVANYFNPYGLILSVQLVLLHWILWAVVADYTMSADSESRNYVRESFEKVYGKMDHLNIKTVIFSEMPSEVVYRSWVGTLFVTFLASYSLILYFFLGYKRYAVDCSLDLELLYLQRLL
;
A
#
# COMPACT_ATOMS: atom_id res chain seq x y z
N MET A 1 20.95 -1.51 -8.67
CA MET A 1 21.05 -1.67 -7.20
C MET A 1 21.90 -0.56 -6.57
N LEU A 2 23.16 -0.37 -6.95
CA LEU A 2 24.04 0.68 -6.41
C LEU A 2 23.45 2.10 -6.50
N TRP A 3 22.85 2.47 -7.65
CA TRP A 3 22.22 3.78 -7.83
C TRP A 3 21.05 4.05 -6.87
N VAL A 4 20.24 3.02 -6.60
CA VAL A 4 19.10 3.10 -5.66
C VAL A 4 19.62 3.26 -4.23
N LEU A 5 20.63 2.48 -3.85
CA LEU A 5 21.27 2.59 -2.54
C LEU A 5 21.93 3.96 -2.35
N PHE A 6 22.59 4.49 -3.39
CA PHE A 6 23.15 5.83 -3.35
C PHE A 6 22.07 6.89 -3.11
N HIS A 7 20.95 6.86 -3.85
CA HIS A 7 19.87 7.84 -3.66
C HIS A 7 19.26 7.74 -2.26
N PHE A 8 18.96 6.52 -1.80
CA PHE A 8 18.42 6.27 -0.47
C PHE A 8 19.35 6.74 0.64
N LEU A 9 20.62 6.31 0.62
CA LEU A 9 21.61 6.66 1.63
C LEU A 9 21.95 8.15 1.58
N SER A 10 22.09 8.73 0.39
CA SER A 10 22.37 10.16 0.24
C SER A 10 21.24 11.00 0.84
N TRP A 11 19.98 10.65 0.56
CA TRP A 11 18.84 11.34 1.16
C TRP A 11 18.78 11.14 2.68
N ALA A 12 18.93 9.90 3.15
CA ALA A 12 18.86 9.58 4.57
C ALA A 12 19.96 10.30 5.37
N VAL A 13 21.23 10.18 4.94
CA VAL A 13 22.39 10.77 5.62
C VAL A 13 22.32 12.30 5.60
N ILE A 14 22.03 12.92 4.45
CA ILE A 14 22.01 14.39 4.34
C ILE A 14 20.89 14.99 5.20
N THR A 15 19.71 14.38 5.19
CA THR A 15 18.61 14.85 6.05
C THR A 15 18.89 14.58 7.53
N ASP A 16 19.71 13.58 7.88
CA ASP A 16 20.10 13.32 9.27
C ASP A 16 21.20 14.26 9.75
N LEU A 17 22.14 14.63 8.88
CA LEU A 17 23.21 15.56 9.25
C LEU A 17 22.72 17.01 9.35
N LEU A 18 21.80 17.42 8.47
CA LEU A 18 21.48 18.84 8.28
C LEU A 18 20.08 19.25 8.77
N MET A 19 19.19 18.30 9.02
CA MET A 19 17.80 18.58 9.43
C MET A 19 17.43 17.92 10.76
N LEU A 20 18.42 17.40 11.49
CA LEU A 20 18.20 16.85 12.82
C LEU A 20 17.95 18.00 13.80
N PRO A 21 16.83 17.95 14.55
CA PRO A 21 16.40 19.09 15.32
C PRO A 21 17.21 19.23 16.61
N ASP A 22 17.89 20.36 16.73
CA ASP A 22 18.52 20.84 17.96
C ASP A 22 17.53 21.61 18.85
N LEU A 23 18.00 22.10 20.00
CA LEU A 23 17.15 22.84 20.93
C LEU A 23 16.60 24.13 20.30
N GLU A 24 17.41 24.82 19.49
CA GLU A 24 17.03 26.06 18.78
C GLU A 24 15.85 25.81 17.82
N SER A 25 15.98 24.84 16.92
CA SER A 25 14.93 24.52 15.94
C SER A 25 13.67 23.95 16.60
N ARG A 26 13.80 23.16 17.67
CA ARG A 26 12.65 22.68 18.45
C ARG A 26 11.91 23.85 19.11
N ASN A 27 12.62 24.78 19.72
CA ASN A 27 12.01 25.95 20.34
C ASN A 27 11.28 26.83 19.31
N TYR A 28 11.86 27.01 18.12
CA TYR A 28 11.26 27.79 17.04
C TYR A 28 9.88 27.25 16.62
N VAL A 29 9.74 25.94 16.44
CA VAL A 29 8.47 25.33 16.00
C VAL A 29 7.53 24.95 17.15
N ARG A 30 7.97 25.05 18.41
CA ARG A 30 7.27 24.48 19.56
C ARG A 30 5.85 25.00 19.70
N GLU A 31 5.69 26.31 19.79
CA GLU A 31 4.38 26.92 20.05
C GLU A 31 3.38 26.59 18.93
N SER A 32 3.81 26.68 17.66
CA SER A 32 2.96 26.41 16.51
C SER A 32 2.60 24.93 16.39
N PHE A 33 3.53 24.03 16.72
CA PHE A 33 3.32 22.58 16.72
C PHE A 33 2.41 22.14 17.87
N GLU A 34 2.74 22.52 19.10
CA GLU A 34 2.06 22.04 20.31
C GLU A 34 0.61 22.54 20.39
N LYS A 35 0.33 23.72 19.82
CA LYS A 35 -1.04 24.23 19.66
C LYS A 35 -1.95 23.31 18.85
N ILE A 36 -1.41 22.54 17.91
CA ILE A 36 -2.18 21.69 16.99
C ILE A 36 -2.09 20.21 17.36
N TYR A 37 -0.90 19.74 17.76
CA TYR A 37 -0.60 18.32 17.88
C TYR A 37 -0.25 17.86 19.31
N GLY A 38 -0.14 18.78 20.27
CA GLY A 38 0.34 18.49 21.62
C GLY A 38 1.87 18.38 21.71
N SER A 39 2.38 17.88 22.85
CA SER A 39 3.81 17.92 23.21
C SER A 39 4.74 17.34 22.14
N MET A 40 5.85 18.03 21.87
CA MET A 40 6.86 17.63 20.89
C MET A 40 8.08 16.89 21.47
N GLU A 41 8.20 16.77 22.80
CA GLU A 41 9.46 16.38 23.46
C GLU A 41 10.00 15.02 23.01
N ASN A 42 9.11 14.03 22.87
CA ASN A 42 9.49 12.65 22.54
C ASN A 42 9.25 12.28 21.07
N LEU A 43 9.05 13.28 20.20
CA LEU A 43 8.81 13.05 18.78
C LEU A 43 10.11 13.07 17.97
N SER A 44 10.26 12.08 17.11
CA SER A 44 11.25 12.07 16.03
C SER A 44 10.75 12.99 14.90
N ILE A 45 11.38 14.15 14.75
CA ILE A 45 11.02 15.19 13.79
C ILE A 45 12.28 15.55 13.01
N LYS A 46 12.12 15.99 11.76
CA LYS A 46 13.16 16.71 11.02
C LYS A 46 12.67 18.12 10.74
N ILE A 47 13.50 19.13 10.96
CA ILE A 47 13.11 20.54 10.86
C ILE A 47 14.09 21.25 9.92
N ALA A 48 13.55 21.95 8.93
CA ALA A 48 14.29 22.87 8.08
C ALA A 48 13.75 24.29 8.30
N ILE A 49 14.63 25.21 8.68
CA ILE A 49 14.28 26.60 9.00
C ILE A 49 15.15 27.53 8.15
N TYR A 50 14.51 28.45 7.44
CA TYR A 50 15.18 29.27 6.42
C TYR A 50 15.40 30.73 6.85
N SER A 51 14.90 31.13 8.01
CA SER A 51 15.07 32.47 8.60
C SER A 51 14.84 32.44 10.11
N GLU A 52 15.23 33.51 10.82
CA GLU A 52 14.92 33.73 12.26
C GLU A 52 15.66 32.80 13.24
N VAL A 53 16.69 32.08 12.75
CA VAL A 53 17.59 31.22 13.54
C VAL A 53 19.05 31.53 13.20
N SER A 54 19.99 30.90 13.92
CA SER A 54 21.42 31.02 13.70
C SER A 54 21.83 30.79 12.24
N THR A 55 22.86 31.52 11.79
CA THR A 55 23.36 31.43 10.40
C THR A 55 23.78 30.00 10.04
N GLU A 56 24.36 29.27 10.99
CA GLU A 56 24.73 27.86 10.82
C GLU A 56 23.51 27.00 10.50
N LYS A 57 22.44 27.09 11.30
CA LYS A 57 21.21 26.30 11.08
C LYS A 57 20.48 26.67 9.81
N MET A 58 20.51 27.94 9.45
CA MET A 58 19.98 28.41 8.18
C MET A 58 20.76 27.82 7.00
N VAL A 59 22.09 27.81 7.06
CA VAL A 59 22.96 27.20 6.02
C VAL A 59 22.71 25.70 5.91
N ASP A 60 22.62 24.98 7.02
CA ASP A 60 22.30 23.54 7.05
C ASP A 60 20.97 23.26 6.35
N SER A 61 19.93 24.01 6.71
CA SER A 61 18.58 23.86 6.15
C SER A 61 18.54 24.13 4.64
N TRP A 62 19.23 25.18 4.18
CA TRP A 62 19.34 25.49 2.76
C TRP A 62 20.15 24.45 1.99
N PHE A 63 21.27 23.99 2.56
CA PHE A 63 22.13 23.00 1.92
C PHE A 63 21.41 21.65 1.79
N GLY A 64 20.78 21.18 2.86
CA GLY A 64 20.04 19.92 2.86
C GLY A 64 18.85 19.96 1.90
N THR A 65 18.08 21.05 1.92
CA THR A 65 16.93 21.22 1.03
C THR A 65 17.37 21.28 -0.44
N SER A 66 18.42 22.04 -0.73
CA SER A 66 18.96 22.15 -2.10
C SER A 66 19.47 20.80 -2.60
N TRP A 67 20.15 20.04 -1.75
CA TRP A 67 20.65 18.71 -2.09
C TRP A 67 19.52 17.73 -2.42
N VAL A 68 18.48 17.67 -1.58
CA VAL A 68 17.31 16.83 -1.82
C VAL A 68 16.61 17.22 -3.13
N THR A 69 16.47 18.51 -3.40
CA THR A 69 15.88 18.99 -4.66
C THR A 69 16.74 18.64 -5.87
N LEU A 70 18.07 18.74 -5.77
CA LEU A 70 18.98 18.34 -6.84
C LEU A 70 18.86 16.84 -7.16
N LEU A 71 18.85 15.97 -6.14
CA LEU A 71 18.67 14.52 -6.31
C LEU A 71 17.33 14.19 -6.98
N ASN A 72 16.25 14.82 -6.52
CA ASN A 72 14.91 14.60 -7.07
C ASN A 72 14.81 15.13 -8.51
N SER A 73 15.34 16.31 -8.78
CA SER A 73 15.34 16.91 -10.13
C SER A 73 16.15 16.07 -11.12
N TYR A 74 17.31 15.58 -10.69
CA TYR A 74 18.12 14.64 -11.46
C TYR A 74 17.32 13.37 -11.80
N SER A 75 16.62 12.80 -10.83
CA SER A 75 15.81 11.59 -11.04
C SER A 75 14.69 11.83 -12.06
N VAL A 76 13.97 12.95 -11.95
CA VAL A 76 12.91 13.32 -12.90
C VAL A 76 13.46 13.50 -14.32
N ILE A 77 14.56 14.25 -14.46
CA ILE A 77 15.24 14.45 -15.77
C ILE A 77 15.68 13.10 -16.36
N LEU A 78 16.26 12.23 -15.53
CA LEU A 78 16.68 10.89 -15.94
C LEU A 78 15.49 10.08 -16.49
N TYR A 79 14.32 10.12 -15.82
CA TYR A 79 13.12 9.42 -16.27
C TYR A 79 12.66 9.93 -17.64
N PHE A 80 12.66 11.24 -17.88
CA PHE A 80 12.31 11.81 -19.17
C PHE A 80 13.32 11.43 -20.27
N VAL A 81 14.62 11.57 -20.01
CA VAL A 81 15.68 11.27 -20.99
C VAL A 81 15.70 9.79 -21.35
N LEU A 82 15.70 8.90 -20.35
CA LEU A 82 15.65 7.46 -20.59
C LEU A 82 14.34 7.07 -21.26
N GLY A 83 13.23 7.66 -20.84
CA GLY A 83 11.93 7.36 -21.43
C GLY A 83 11.83 7.76 -22.89
N TYR A 84 12.33 8.94 -23.25
CA TYR A 84 12.44 9.38 -24.64
C TYR A 84 13.31 8.42 -25.46
N LYS A 85 14.50 8.06 -24.97
CA LYS A 85 15.41 7.12 -25.66
C LYS A 85 14.78 5.75 -25.87
N ILE A 86 14.06 5.22 -24.88
CA ILE A 86 13.35 3.94 -24.99
C ILE A 86 12.24 4.03 -26.04
N MET A 87 11.42 5.08 -26.03
CA MET A 87 10.36 5.24 -27.02
C MET A 87 10.91 5.40 -28.44
N ALA A 88 11.97 6.18 -28.61
CA ALA A 88 12.66 6.33 -29.89
C ALA A 88 13.18 4.98 -30.40
N SER A 89 13.81 4.18 -29.54
CA SER A 89 14.28 2.83 -29.87
C SER A 89 13.13 1.86 -30.20
N LEU A 90 11.99 1.95 -29.50
CA LEU A 90 10.79 1.14 -29.79
C LEU A 90 10.07 1.55 -31.08
N ASN A 91 10.22 2.81 -31.51
CA ASN A 91 9.64 3.32 -32.76
C ASN A 91 10.51 3.01 -33.98
N GLN A 92 11.82 2.89 -33.79
CA GLN A 92 12.76 2.50 -34.85
C GLN A 92 12.65 1.02 -35.25
N GLY A 93 11.89 0.20 -34.51
CA GLY A 93 11.62 -1.19 -34.88
C GLY A 93 12.91 -1.99 -35.07
N LEU A 94 13.57 -2.38 -33.98
CA LEU A 94 14.75 -3.23 -34.06
C LEU A 94 14.37 -4.57 -34.73
N ASP A 95 14.87 -4.83 -35.95
CA ASP A 95 14.59 -6.00 -36.81
C ASP A 95 14.75 -7.36 -36.12
N TYR A 96 15.42 -7.40 -34.97
CA TYR A 96 15.68 -8.61 -34.18
C TYR A 96 14.54 -8.99 -33.20
N ARG A 97 13.59 -8.11 -32.85
CA ARG A 97 12.57 -8.40 -31.81
C ARG A 97 11.20 -8.79 -32.38
N SER A 98 10.58 -9.83 -31.81
CA SER A 98 9.22 -10.23 -32.18
C SER A 98 8.17 -9.16 -31.87
N ASP A 99 7.11 -9.09 -32.69
CA ASP A 99 5.99 -8.14 -32.52
C ASP A 99 5.33 -8.23 -31.15
N ARG A 100 5.22 -9.45 -30.60
CA ARG A 100 4.69 -9.69 -29.25
C ARG A 100 5.54 -9.02 -28.17
N THR A 101 6.86 -9.13 -28.28
CA THR A 101 7.80 -8.50 -27.34
C THR A 101 7.76 -6.97 -27.47
N LEU A 102 7.66 -6.45 -28.70
CA LEU A 102 7.57 -5.01 -28.94
C LEU A 102 6.30 -4.40 -28.33
N GLN A 103 5.16 -5.04 -28.53
CA GLN A 103 3.89 -4.61 -27.93
C GLN A 103 3.92 -4.67 -26.40
N LEU A 104 4.50 -5.72 -25.83
CA LEU A 104 4.66 -5.83 -24.37
C LEU A 104 5.51 -4.69 -23.81
N GLN A 105 6.64 -4.39 -24.45
CA GLN A 105 7.55 -3.32 -24.02
C GLN A 105 6.90 -1.92 -24.11
N ARG A 106 6.14 -1.63 -25.16
CA ARG A 106 5.37 -0.37 -25.27
C ARG A 106 4.36 -0.21 -24.14
N ARG A 107 3.67 -1.29 -23.77
CA ARG A 107 2.69 -1.27 -22.66
C ARG A 107 3.35 -1.11 -21.29
N LEU A 108 4.46 -1.81 -21.05
CA LEU A 108 5.25 -1.64 -19.82
C LEU A 108 5.77 -0.20 -19.70
N PHE A 109 6.22 0.38 -20.82
CA PHE A 109 6.66 1.77 -20.85
C PHE A 109 5.53 2.76 -20.58
N SER A 110 4.35 2.55 -21.18
CA SER A 110 3.16 3.37 -20.89
C SER A 110 2.76 3.30 -19.42
N ALA A 111 2.84 2.12 -18.79
CA ALA A 111 2.61 1.97 -17.35
C ALA A 111 3.61 2.79 -16.52
N LEU A 112 4.90 2.70 -16.86
CA LEU A 112 5.97 3.46 -16.19
C LEU A 112 5.78 4.98 -16.35
N ALA A 113 5.33 5.45 -17.52
CA ALA A 113 5.04 6.86 -17.75
C ALA A 113 3.89 7.36 -16.86
N ILE A 114 2.82 6.57 -16.71
CA ILE A 114 1.68 6.90 -15.84
C ILE A 114 2.12 6.94 -14.37
N GLN A 115 2.91 5.97 -13.91
CA GLN A 115 3.48 5.94 -12.55
C GLN A 115 4.31 7.20 -12.27
N THR A 116 5.17 7.58 -13.23
CA THR A 116 6.00 8.78 -13.12
C THR A 116 5.15 10.05 -13.01
N ALA A 117 4.10 10.16 -13.84
CA ALA A 117 3.17 11.29 -13.77
C ALA A 117 2.45 11.36 -12.42
N ILE A 118 1.99 10.22 -11.89
CA ILE A 118 1.34 10.15 -10.56
C ILE A 118 2.32 10.59 -9.46
N SER A 119 3.56 10.11 -9.47
CA SER A 119 4.57 10.50 -8.47
C SER A 119 4.85 12.01 -8.51
N ILE A 120 4.97 12.59 -9.71
CA ILE A 120 5.18 14.03 -9.88
C ILE A 120 3.97 14.81 -9.34
N CYS A 121 2.75 14.48 -9.76
CA CYS A 121 1.56 15.26 -9.43
C CYS A 121 1.10 15.09 -7.97
N VAL A 122 1.20 13.88 -7.40
CA VAL A 122 0.61 13.55 -6.08
C VAL A 122 1.63 13.64 -4.95
N SER A 123 2.92 13.42 -5.23
CA SER A 123 3.98 13.46 -4.22
C SER A 123 4.88 14.66 -4.38
N PHE A 124 5.47 14.88 -5.56
CA PHE A 124 6.53 15.89 -5.71
C PHE A 124 5.98 17.32 -5.78
N MET A 125 4.99 17.58 -6.62
CA MET A 125 4.39 18.90 -6.80
C MET A 125 3.79 19.48 -5.51
N PRO A 126 3.05 18.73 -4.68
CA PRO A 126 2.50 19.27 -3.42
C PRO A 126 3.58 19.60 -2.39
N CYS A 127 4.72 18.91 -2.41
CA CYS A 127 5.81 19.17 -1.47
C CYS A 127 6.60 20.45 -1.78
N ILE A 128 6.61 20.90 -3.05
CA ILE A 128 7.36 22.11 -3.44
C ILE A 128 6.83 23.36 -2.68
N PRO A 129 5.52 23.67 -2.67
CA PRO A 129 5.00 24.80 -1.89
C PRO A 129 5.29 24.68 -0.40
N VAL A 130 5.18 23.50 0.19
CA VAL A 130 5.42 23.29 1.64
C VAL A 130 6.89 23.52 2.00
N LEU A 131 7.79 22.99 1.18
CA LEU A 131 9.23 23.05 1.43
C LEU A 131 9.82 24.42 1.12
N TYR A 132 9.44 25.02 -0.01
CA TYR A 132 10.00 26.28 -0.48
C TYR A 132 9.19 27.51 -0.06
N GLY A 133 7.90 27.37 0.25
CA GLY A 133 7.07 28.46 0.77
C GLY A 133 7.64 29.10 2.02
N SER A 134 8.03 28.24 2.96
CA SER A 134 8.74 28.62 4.17
C SER A 134 10.04 29.37 3.86
N ALA A 135 10.73 29.00 2.78
CA ALA A 135 12.00 29.61 2.37
C ALA A 135 11.84 30.99 1.72
N ILE A 136 10.73 31.21 0.99
CA ILE A 136 10.39 32.49 0.35
C ILE A 136 9.49 33.38 1.22
N ARG A 137 9.31 33.03 2.50
CA ARG A 137 8.46 33.73 3.48
C ARG A 137 6.99 33.86 3.05
N ILE A 138 6.51 32.87 2.30
CA ILE A 138 5.08 32.72 2.00
C ILE A 138 4.49 31.77 3.02
N ASP A 139 3.63 32.32 3.87
CA ASP A 139 2.89 31.55 4.86
C ASP A 139 1.70 30.86 4.16
N PHE A 140 1.97 29.67 3.60
CA PHE A 140 0.92 28.88 2.97
C PHE A 140 -0.09 28.43 4.03
N LEU A 141 -1.39 28.67 3.78
CA LEU A 141 -2.45 28.25 4.69
C LEU A 141 -2.34 26.75 5.03
N SER A 142 -2.73 26.38 6.25
CA SER A 142 -2.67 25.00 6.77
C SER A 142 -3.33 23.95 5.87
N TRP A 143 -4.20 24.34 4.93
CA TRP A 143 -4.79 23.41 3.97
C TRP A 143 -3.77 22.85 2.98
N VAL A 144 -2.76 23.63 2.56
CA VAL A 144 -1.70 23.17 1.63
C VAL A 144 -0.89 22.07 2.30
N ASN A 145 -0.46 22.30 3.55
CA ASN A 145 0.28 21.31 4.35
C ASN A 145 -0.50 20.00 4.52
N ARG A 146 -1.81 20.09 4.78
CA ARG A 146 -2.69 18.91 4.88
C ARG A 146 -2.81 18.18 3.53
N MET A 147 -3.04 18.90 2.44
CA MET A 147 -3.16 18.29 1.11
C MET A 147 -1.86 17.61 0.68
N SER A 148 -0.71 18.20 0.96
CA SER A 148 0.59 17.59 0.65
C SER A 148 0.85 16.35 1.50
N SER A 149 0.53 16.38 2.79
CA SER A 149 0.61 15.20 3.66
C SER A 149 -0.29 14.06 3.18
N VAL A 150 -1.53 14.37 2.79
CA VAL A 150 -2.46 13.38 2.21
C VAL A 150 -1.92 12.83 0.89
N GLY A 151 -1.44 13.68 -0.01
CA GLY A 151 -0.88 13.29 -1.30
C GLY A 151 0.30 12.32 -1.15
N VAL A 152 1.30 12.68 -0.35
CA VAL A 152 2.47 11.84 -0.09
C VAL A 152 2.08 10.51 0.56
N SER A 153 1.11 10.52 1.48
CA SER A 153 0.63 9.30 2.14
C SER A 153 -0.16 8.38 1.20
N PHE A 154 -0.86 8.94 0.21
CA PHE A 154 -1.68 8.19 -0.74
C PHE A 154 -0.91 7.74 -2.00
N PHE A 155 0.24 8.36 -2.27
CA PHE A 155 1.10 8.03 -3.41
C PHE A 155 1.42 6.52 -3.54
N PRO A 156 1.85 5.80 -2.47
CA PRO A 156 2.15 4.37 -2.58
C PRO A 156 0.96 3.51 -3.06
N PHE A 157 -0.26 3.92 -2.68
CA PHE A 157 -1.50 3.26 -3.13
C PHE A 157 -1.76 3.53 -4.61
N LEU A 158 -1.71 4.80 -5.03
CA LEU A 158 -1.97 5.17 -6.43
C LEU A 158 -0.92 4.60 -7.39
N ASP A 159 0.35 4.56 -6.98
CA ASP A 159 1.43 3.97 -7.76
C ASP A 159 1.18 2.47 -8.00
N SER A 160 0.89 1.72 -6.92
CA SER A 160 0.54 0.30 -7.00
C SER A 160 -0.71 0.03 -7.84
N LEU A 161 -1.71 0.89 -7.73
CA LEU A 161 -2.94 0.83 -8.53
C LEU A 161 -2.65 1.06 -10.02
N ALA A 162 -1.84 2.08 -10.34
CA ALA A 162 -1.45 2.39 -11.71
C ALA A 162 -0.66 1.24 -12.36
N VAL A 163 0.27 0.60 -11.64
CA VAL A 163 0.97 -0.61 -12.12
C VAL A 163 -0.05 -1.70 -12.50
N THR A 164 -0.95 -2.02 -11.56
CA THR A 164 -1.94 -3.09 -11.71
C THR A 164 -2.90 -2.80 -12.86
N MET A 165 -3.36 -1.54 -12.95
CA MET A 165 -4.26 -1.08 -13.97
C MET A 165 -3.57 -0.75 -15.29
N CYS A 166 -2.25 -0.74 -15.45
CA CYS A 166 -1.61 -0.43 -16.74
C CYS A 166 -0.89 -1.63 -17.35
N ILE A 167 -0.38 -2.55 -16.54
CA ILE A 167 0.27 -3.77 -17.01
C ILE A 167 -0.80 -4.83 -17.28
N PRO A 168 -1.02 -5.23 -18.55
CA PRO A 168 -2.03 -6.23 -18.88
C PRO A 168 -1.82 -7.54 -18.11
N ALA A 169 -0.56 -7.95 -17.93
CA ALA A 169 -0.17 -9.13 -17.14
C ALA A 169 -0.77 -9.15 -15.72
N LEU A 170 -0.93 -7.97 -15.11
CA LEU A 170 -1.51 -7.79 -13.78
C LEU A 170 -3.04 -7.56 -13.83
N ARG A 171 -3.55 -7.00 -14.93
CA ARG A 171 -5.00 -6.89 -15.22
C ARG A 171 -5.66 -8.26 -15.44
N TYR A 172 -4.89 -9.30 -15.79
CA TYR A 172 -5.42 -10.63 -16.14
C TYR A 172 -5.91 -11.48 -14.96
N ARG A 173 -6.16 -10.88 -13.79
CA ARG A 173 -7.05 -11.49 -12.80
C ARG A 173 -8.48 -11.21 -13.22
N CYS A 174 -9.08 -12.19 -13.86
CA CYS A 174 -10.46 -12.13 -14.27
C CYS A 174 -11.26 -13.01 -13.31
N VAL A 175 -12.35 -12.45 -12.80
CA VAL A 175 -13.41 -13.22 -12.15
C VAL A 175 -14.49 -13.39 -13.19
N HIS A 176 -14.87 -14.63 -13.46
CA HIS A 176 -16.01 -14.93 -14.32
C HIS A 176 -17.11 -15.56 -13.48
N ALA A 177 -18.32 -15.04 -13.60
CA ALA A 177 -19.50 -15.59 -12.95
C ALA A 177 -20.37 -16.26 -14.01
N TYR A 178 -20.79 -17.50 -13.75
CA TYR A 178 -21.67 -18.25 -14.62
C TYR A 178 -22.66 -19.07 -13.79
N ARG A 179 -23.96 -18.74 -13.88
CA ARG A 179 -25.04 -19.39 -13.11
C ARG A 179 -24.68 -19.47 -11.61
N TYR A 180 -24.47 -20.67 -11.08
CA TYR A 180 -24.11 -20.93 -9.69
C TYR A 180 -22.60 -21.05 -9.45
N ALA A 181 -21.78 -20.70 -10.44
CA ALA A 181 -20.32 -20.80 -10.40
C ALA A 181 -19.62 -19.43 -10.39
N THR A 182 -18.56 -19.32 -9.61
CA THR A 182 -17.60 -18.21 -9.66
C THR A 182 -16.21 -18.76 -9.93
N ILE A 183 -15.54 -18.21 -10.93
CA ILE A 183 -14.29 -18.71 -11.50
C ILE A 183 -13.22 -17.64 -11.33
N PHE A 184 -12.12 -18.00 -10.69
CA PHE A 184 -10.92 -17.19 -10.55
C PHE A 184 -9.83 -17.79 -11.44
N PHE A 185 -9.17 -16.98 -12.27
CA PHE A 185 -8.17 -17.47 -13.21
C PHE A 185 -7.09 -16.45 -13.53
N LEU A 186 -6.01 -16.93 -14.16
CA LEU A 186 -4.87 -16.14 -14.62
C LEU A 186 -4.70 -16.30 -16.13
N VAL A 187 -4.85 -15.23 -16.90
CA VAL A 187 -4.75 -15.29 -18.38
C VAL A 187 -3.30 -15.21 -18.87
N ALA A 188 -2.38 -14.61 -18.11
CA ALA A 188 -0.96 -14.57 -18.47
C ALA A 188 -0.03 -14.37 -17.26
N GLY A 189 1.26 -14.63 -17.46
CA GLY A 189 2.33 -14.41 -16.48
C GLY A 189 3.15 -15.67 -16.22
N PRO A 190 4.23 -15.59 -15.42
CA PRO A 190 4.84 -16.78 -14.87
C PRO A 190 3.75 -17.53 -14.09
N PHE A 191 3.59 -18.84 -14.34
CA PHE A 191 2.52 -19.68 -13.78
C PHE A 191 1.11 -19.43 -14.36
N SER A 192 0.97 -18.94 -15.60
CA SER A 192 -0.34 -19.00 -16.29
C SER A 192 -0.69 -20.41 -16.75
N GLU A 193 0.32 -21.21 -17.08
CA GLU A 193 0.16 -22.60 -17.48
C GLU A 193 -0.23 -23.50 -16.31
N ARG A 194 -1.16 -24.41 -16.59
CA ARG A 194 -1.75 -25.33 -15.62
C ARG A 194 -0.67 -26.09 -14.87
N SER A 195 -0.59 -25.86 -13.56
CA SER A 195 0.35 -26.54 -12.68
C SER A 195 -0.18 -26.52 -11.25
N ARG A 196 0.13 -27.55 -10.45
CA ARG A 196 -0.30 -27.60 -9.04
C ARG A 196 0.21 -26.40 -8.24
N LEU A 197 1.46 -25.99 -8.51
CA LEU A 197 2.05 -24.78 -7.93
C LEU A 197 1.30 -23.52 -8.38
N GLY A 198 0.96 -23.39 -9.67
CA GLY A 198 0.21 -22.24 -10.19
C GLY A 198 -1.20 -22.14 -9.60
N GLU A 199 -1.90 -23.26 -9.41
CA GLU A 199 -3.20 -23.29 -8.74
C GLU A 199 -3.10 -22.89 -7.25
N PHE A 200 -2.08 -23.36 -6.53
CA PHE A 200 -1.84 -22.96 -5.14
C PHE A 200 -1.49 -21.47 -5.04
N LEU A 201 -0.62 -20.97 -5.93
CA LEU A 201 -0.25 -19.55 -5.98
C LEU A 201 -1.45 -18.66 -6.34
N LEU A 202 -2.42 -19.15 -7.12
CA LEU A 202 -3.68 -18.45 -7.36
C LEU A 202 -4.50 -18.33 -6.06
N ALA A 203 -4.61 -19.39 -5.26
CA ALA A 203 -5.25 -19.32 -3.94
C ALA A 203 -4.49 -18.39 -2.98
N GLY A 204 -3.16 -18.47 -2.93
CA GLY A 204 -2.31 -17.56 -2.15
C GLY A 204 -2.46 -16.09 -2.55
N ARG A 205 -2.71 -15.81 -3.84
CA ARG A 205 -3.01 -14.45 -4.31
C ARG A 205 -4.36 -13.95 -3.79
N CYS A 206 -5.38 -14.80 -3.70
CA CYS A 206 -6.66 -14.44 -3.09
C CYS A 206 -6.52 -14.22 -1.58
N ALA A 207 -5.64 -14.98 -0.92
CA ALA A 207 -5.38 -14.87 0.52
C ALA A 207 -4.77 -13.53 0.96
N PHE A 208 -4.25 -12.70 0.04
CA PHE A 208 -3.84 -11.33 0.38
C PHE A 208 -4.99 -10.48 0.94
N ILE A 209 -6.24 -10.77 0.58
CA ILE A 209 -7.43 -10.15 1.19
C ILE A 209 -7.49 -10.48 2.69
N SER A 210 -7.20 -11.72 3.06
CA SER A 210 -7.12 -12.10 4.47
C SER A 210 -5.93 -11.48 5.18
N GLY A 211 -4.79 -11.38 4.49
CA GLY A 211 -3.58 -10.75 5.02
C GLY A 211 -3.81 -9.29 5.39
N THR A 212 -4.54 -8.53 4.56
CA THR A 212 -4.90 -7.14 4.88
C THR A 212 -5.84 -7.05 6.09
N TYR A 213 -6.75 -8.01 6.26
CA TYR A 213 -7.52 -8.11 7.51
C TYR A 213 -6.64 -8.41 8.72
N GLY A 214 -5.63 -9.27 8.61
CA GLY A 214 -4.67 -9.50 9.69
C GLY A 214 -3.89 -8.23 10.09
N ILE A 215 -3.52 -7.40 9.10
CA ILE A 215 -2.85 -6.11 9.34
C ILE A 215 -3.78 -5.18 10.12
N LEU A 216 -5.02 -5.02 9.65
CA LEU A 216 -6.01 -4.16 10.31
C LEU A 216 -6.33 -4.65 11.73
N ASN A 217 -6.53 -5.96 11.93
CA ASN A 217 -6.75 -6.57 13.24
C ASN A 217 -5.63 -6.19 14.21
N THR A 218 -4.38 -6.30 13.76
CA THR A 218 -3.21 -5.91 14.52
C THR A 218 -3.26 -4.43 14.91
N HIS A 219 -3.54 -3.53 13.97
CA HIS A 219 -3.59 -2.10 14.24
C HIS A 219 -4.66 -1.74 15.27
N PHE A 220 -5.87 -2.28 15.12
CA PHE A 220 -6.96 -2.04 16.05
C PHE A 220 -6.67 -2.63 17.44
N LEU A 221 -6.13 -3.84 17.49
CA LEU A 221 -5.76 -4.49 18.75
C LEU A 221 -4.66 -3.72 19.48
N TYR A 222 -3.56 -3.37 18.79
CA TYR A 222 -2.47 -2.60 19.37
C TYR A 222 -2.98 -1.27 19.93
N ARG A 223 -3.78 -0.53 19.15
CA ARG A 223 -4.30 0.77 19.56
C ARG A 223 -5.26 0.68 20.75
N PHE A 224 -6.07 -0.37 20.79
CA PHE A 224 -6.94 -0.62 21.94
C PHE A 224 -6.13 -0.96 23.20
N LEU A 225 -5.13 -1.83 23.08
CA LEU A 225 -4.24 -2.20 24.18
C LEU A 225 -3.44 -1.00 24.69
N SER A 226 -2.92 -0.16 23.80
CA SER A 226 -2.13 1.02 24.19
C SER A 226 -2.95 2.05 24.95
N LEU A 227 -4.27 2.09 24.76
CA LEU A 227 -5.16 3.02 25.47
C LEU A 227 -5.62 2.47 26.82
N ARG A 228 -5.96 1.18 26.90
CA ARG A 228 -6.58 0.60 28.10
C ARG A 228 -5.60 -0.13 29.02
N TYR A 229 -4.47 -0.57 28.49
CA TYR A 229 -3.49 -1.42 29.16
C TYR A 229 -2.06 -0.96 28.84
N THR A 230 -1.78 0.32 29.08
CA THR A 230 -0.47 0.96 28.84
C THR A 230 0.69 0.16 29.43
N ASP A 231 0.55 -0.30 30.68
CA ASP A 231 1.61 -1.03 31.39
C ASP A 231 1.87 -2.41 30.77
N PHE A 232 0.82 -3.08 30.29
CA PHE A 232 0.96 -4.34 29.56
C PHE A 232 1.67 -4.11 28.22
N VAL A 233 1.30 -3.05 27.51
CA VAL A 233 1.93 -2.74 26.22
C VAL A 233 3.40 -2.39 26.39
N ALA A 234 3.75 -1.57 27.37
CA ALA A 234 5.12 -1.16 27.62
C ALA A 234 6.03 -2.35 28.00
N ASN A 235 5.56 -3.23 28.89
CA ASN A 235 6.39 -4.29 29.46
C ASN A 235 6.39 -5.60 28.65
N TYR A 236 5.31 -5.90 27.92
CA TYR A 236 5.15 -7.20 27.25
C TYR A 236 4.93 -7.08 25.74
N PHE A 237 4.17 -6.07 25.28
CA PHE A 237 3.88 -5.94 23.85
C PHE A 237 5.00 -5.25 23.08
N ASN A 238 5.59 -4.16 23.53
CA ASN A 238 6.64 -3.45 22.79
C ASN A 238 7.88 -4.31 22.41
N PRO A 239 8.38 -5.25 23.24
CA PRO A 239 9.54 -6.05 22.85
C PRO A 239 9.26 -7.08 21.74
N TYR A 240 8.04 -7.60 21.62
CA TYR A 240 7.69 -8.71 20.70
C TYR A 240 6.46 -8.47 19.82
N GLY A 241 5.77 -7.36 20.00
CA GLY A 241 4.46 -7.07 19.45
C GLY A 241 4.49 -6.99 17.93
N LEU A 242 5.57 -6.44 17.36
CA LEU A 242 5.77 -6.45 15.90
C LEU A 242 5.91 -7.87 15.34
N ILE A 243 6.61 -8.76 16.05
CA ILE A 243 6.77 -10.16 15.63
C ILE A 243 5.42 -10.88 15.70
N LEU A 244 4.69 -10.72 16.80
CA LEU A 244 3.34 -11.29 16.97
C LEU A 244 2.37 -10.77 15.90
N SER A 245 2.48 -9.49 15.55
CA SER A 245 1.70 -8.85 14.48
C SER A 245 1.96 -9.51 13.12
N VAL A 246 3.24 -9.67 12.76
CA VAL A 246 3.64 -10.33 11.51
C VAL A 246 3.16 -11.79 11.51
N GLN A 247 3.29 -12.51 12.63
CA GLN A 247 2.80 -13.88 12.75
C GLN A 247 1.28 -13.98 12.56
N LEU A 248 0.50 -13.04 13.12
CA LEU A 248 -0.94 -13.00 12.93
C LEU A 248 -1.32 -12.78 11.46
N VAL A 249 -0.62 -11.89 10.76
CA VAL A 249 -0.83 -11.63 9.31
C VAL A 249 -0.50 -12.87 8.49
N LEU A 250 0.62 -13.54 8.78
CA LEU A 250 1.01 -14.78 8.11
C LEU A 250 -0.01 -15.90 8.38
N LEU A 251 -0.50 -16.03 9.62
CA LEU A 251 -1.53 -17.01 9.98
C LEU A 251 -2.80 -16.80 9.15
N HIS A 252 -3.27 -15.56 9.02
CA HIS A 252 -4.44 -15.24 8.19
C HIS A 252 -4.24 -15.63 6.73
N TRP A 253 -3.08 -15.24 6.18
CA TRP A 253 -2.75 -15.52 4.80
C TRP A 253 -2.67 -17.04 4.54
N ILE A 254 -1.95 -17.78 5.39
CA ILE A 254 -1.80 -19.23 5.27
C ILE A 254 -3.15 -19.92 5.39
N LEU A 255 -3.95 -19.56 6.39
CA LEU A 255 -5.25 -20.16 6.66
C LEU A 255 -6.20 -20.00 5.46
N TRP A 256 -6.31 -18.78 4.91
CA TRP A 256 -7.12 -18.55 3.72
C TRP A 256 -6.55 -19.29 2.50
N ALA A 257 -5.23 -19.22 2.26
CA ALA A 257 -4.61 -19.83 1.10
C ALA A 257 -4.81 -21.35 1.08
N VAL A 258 -4.62 -22.01 2.22
CA VAL A 258 -4.80 -23.46 2.38
C VAL A 258 -6.26 -23.84 2.17
N VAL A 259 -7.20 -23.19 2.87
CA VAL A 259 -8.62 -23.50 2.73
C VAL A 259 -9.08 -23.31 1.29
N ALA A 260 -8.78 -22.16 0.68
CA ALA A 260 -9.14 -21.89 -0.71
C ALA A 260 -8.50 -22.89 -1.68
N ASP A 261 -7.26 -23.34 -1.44
CA ASP A 261 -6.62 -24.33 -2.30
C ASP A 261 -7.35 -25.69 -2.27
N TYR A 262 -7.74 -26.15 -1.08
CA TYR A 262 -8.45 -27.42 -0.88
C TYR A 262 -9.92 -27.38 -1.33
N THR A 263 -10.63 -26.29 -1.05
CA THR A 263 -12.09 -26.24 -1.25
C THR A 263 -12.51 -25.70 -2.61
N MET A 264 -11.67 -24.93 -3.30
CA MET A 264 -12.02 -24.24 -4.56
C MET A 264 -11.30 -24.84 -5.79
N SER A 265 -10.97 -26.13 -5.74
CA SER A 265 -10.27 -26.82 -6.84
C SER A 265 -11.16 -26.95 -8.08
N ALA A 266 -10.56 -26.71 -9.27
CA ALA A 266 -11.22 -26.84 -10.55
C ALA A 266 -10.89 -28.19 -11.20
N ASP A 267 -11.55 -29.24 -10.70
CA ASP A 267 -11.50 -30.58 -11.31
C ASP A 267 -12.09 -30.61 -12.73
N SER A 268 -11.92 -31.75 -13.41
CA SER A 268 -12.35 -31.92 -14.80
C SER A 268 -13.84 -31.62 -14.98
N GLU A 269 -14.68 -32.01 -14.03
CA GLU A 269 -16.13 -31.79 -14.10
C GLU A 269 -16.47 -30.31 -13.92
N SER A 270 -15.88 -29.65 -12.92
CA SER A 270 -16.10 -28.23 -12.67
C SER A 270 -15.62 -27.36 -13.84
N ARG A 271 -14.53 -27.76 -14.49
CA ARG A 271 -14.04 -27.14 -15.72
C ARG A 271 -15.02 -27.35 -16.88
N ASN A 272 -15.52 -28.57 -17.06
CA ASN A 272 -16.52 -28.85 -18.11
C ASN A 272 -17.80 -28.03 -17.93
N TYR A 273 -18.30 -27.90 -16.69
CA TYR A 273 -19.50 -27.12 -16.36
C TYR A 273 -19.40 -25.66 -16.80
N VAL A 274 -18.24 -25.02 -16.60
CA VAL A 274 -18.04 -23.60 -16.94
C VAL A 274 -17.46 -23.38 -18.34
N ARG A 275 -17.04 -24.44 -19.04
CA ARG A 275 -16.22 -24.35 -20.27
C ARG A 275 -16.86 -23.49 -21.34
N GLU A 276 -18.09 -23.81 -21.74
CA GLU A 276 -18.75 -23.12 -22.86
C GLU A 276 -18.88 -21.60 -22.58
N SER A 277 -19.32 -21.24 -21.37
CA SER A 277 -19.45 -19.84 -20.96
C SER A 277 -18.10 -19.13 -20.92
N PHE A 278 -17.08 -19.79 -20.39
CA PHE A 278 -15.74 -19.23 -20.25
C PHE A 278 -15.07 -19.04 -21.62
N GLU A 279 -15.05 -20.08 -22.45
CA GLU A 279 -14.30 -20.10 -23.71
C GLU A 279 -14.89 -19.15 -24.74
N LYS A 280 -16.20 -18.87 -24.66
CA LYS A 280 -16.87 -17.84 -25.47
C LYS A 280 -16.28 -16.44 -25.26
N VAL A 281 -15.77 -16.15 -24.06
CA VAL A 281 -15.27 -14.81 -23.69
C VAL A 281 -13.75 -14.75 -23.69
N TYR A 282 -13.09 -15.78 -23.18
CA TYR A 282 -11.65 -15.76 -22.89
C TYR A 282 -10.82 -16.71 -23.75
N GLY A 283 -11.45 -17.54 -24.59
CA GLY A 283 -10.78 -18.58 -25.36
C GLY A 283 -10.46 -19.83 -24.52
N LYS A 284 -9.66 -20.74 -25.08
CA LYS A 284 -9.45 -22.10 -24.53
C LYS A 284 -8.97 -22.09 -23.08
N MET A 285 -9.63 -22.86 -22.21
CA MET A 285 -9.36 -22.85 -20.76
C MET A 285 -8.40 -23.94 -20.28
N ASP A 286 -8.08 -24.94 -21.10
CA ASP A 286 -7.39 -26.17 -20.69
C ASP A 286 -6.02 -25.93 -20.05
N HIS A 287 -5.31 -24.93 -20.57
CA HIS A 287 -3.96 -24.57 -20.15
C HIS A 287 -3.95 -23.62 -18.95
N LEU A 288 -5.09 -23.11 -18.47
CA LEU A 288 -5.13 -22.08 -17.43
C LEU A 288 -5.16 -22.69 -16.02
N ASN A 289 -4.52 -22.00 -15.08
CA ASN A 289 -4.76 -22.21 -13.64
C ASN A 289 -6.08 -21.56 -13.24
N ILE A 290 -6.98 -22.37 -12.65
CA ILE A 290 -8.34 -21.97 -12.32
C ILE A 290 -8.68 -22.44 -10.91
N LYS A 291 -9.33 -21.56 -10.14
CA LYS A 291 -10.08 -21.92 -8.93
C LYS A 291 -11.54 -21.63 -9.18
N THR A 292 -12.41 -22.52 -8.72
CA THR A 292 -13.86 -22.41 -8.96
C THR A 292 -14.61 -22.79 -7.71
N VAL A 293 -15.72 -22.09 -7.48
CA VAL A 293 -16.75 -22.48 -6.51
C VAL A 293 -18.05 -22.62 -7.25
N ILE A 294 -18.76 -23.71 -7.01
CA ILE A 294 -20.03 -24.01 -7.66
C ILE A 294 -21.04 -24.39 -6.59
N PHE A 295 -22.13 -23.63 -6.50
CA PHE A 295 -23.10 -23.72 -5.40
C PHE A 295 -24.32 -24.60 -5.71
N SER A 296 -24.52 -25.00 -6.96
CA SER A 296 -25.63 -25.86 -7.41
C SER A 296 -25.28 -26.55 -8.73
N GLU A 297 -26.09 -27.54 -9.15
CA GLU A 297 -26.01 -28.23 -10.46
C GLU A 297 -24.76 -29.10 -10.70
N MET A 298 -24.04 -29.42 -9.64
CA MET A 298 -22.86 -30.30 -9.63
C MET A 298 -23.05 -31.41 -8.58
N PRO A 299 -22.22 -32.47 -8.57
CA PRO A 299 -22.26 -33.48 -7.52
C PRO A 299 -22.17 -32.88 -6.12
N SER A 300 -22.83 -33.53 -5.16
CA SER A 300 -22.95 -33.03 -3.78
C SER A 300 -21.60 -32.74 -3.14
N GLU A 301 -20.56 -33.49 -3.47
CA GLU A 301 -19.19 -33.26 -2.99
C GLU A 301 -18.63 -31.90 -3.44
N VAL A 302 -18.77 -31.54 -4.72
CA VAL A 302 -18.28 -30.27 -5.29
C VAL A 302 -19.04 -29.09 -4.69
N VAL A 303 -20.36 -29.24 -4.54
CA VAL A 303 -21.22 -28.23 -3.92
C VAL A 303 -20.86 -28.05 -2.45
N TYR A 304 -20.70 -29.15 -1.70
CA TYR A 304 -20.35 -29.14 -0.28
C TYR A 304 -19.02 -28.44 -0.04
N ARG A 305 -17.94 -28.83 -0.76
CA ARG A 305 -16.63 -28.18 -0.59
C ARG A 305 -16.68 -26.69 -0.96
N SER A 306 -17.46 -26.31 -1.98
CA SER A 306 -17.61 -24.90 -2.40
C SER A 306 -18.29 -24.05 -1.32
N TRP A 307 -19.31 -24.60 -0.65
CA TRP A 307 -19.96 -23.95 0.49
C TRP A 307 -19.04 -23.86 1.70
N VAL A 308 -18.37 -24.96 2.07
CA VAL A 308 -17.43 -24.98 3.21
C VAL A 308 -16.33 -23.93 3.02
N GLY A 309 -15.72 -23.89 1.84
CA GLY A 309 -14.68 -22.91 1.51
C GLY A 309 -15.18 -21.47 1.60
N THR A 310 -16.30 -21.19 0.92
CA THR A 310 -16.90 -19.86 0.89
C THR A 310 -17.30 -19.38 2.29
N LEU A 311 -17.99 -20.22 3.07
CA LEU A 311 -18.41 -19.89 4.42
C LEU A 311 -17.22 -19.64 5.35
N PHE A 312 -16.15 -20.43 5.21
CA PHE A 312 -14.94 -20.25 6.00
C PHE A 312 -14.28 -18.89 5.71
N VAL A 313 -14.06 -18.55 4.44
CA VAL A 313 -13.43 -17.28 4.08
C VAL A 313 -14.32 -16.08 4.41
N THR A 314 -15.65 -16.23 4.29
CA THR A 314 -16.60 -15.22 4.75
C THR A 314 -16.54 -15.05 6.26
N PHE A 315 -16.51 -16.13 7.04
CA PHE A 315 -16.34 -16.05 8.49
C PHE A 315 -15.03 -15.34 8.88
N LEU A 316 -13.93 -15.70 8.21
CA LEU A 316 -12.62 -15.08 8.43
C LEU A 316 -12.61 -13.58 8.06
N ALA A 317 -13.42 -13.16 7.08
CA ALA A 317 -13.61 -11.73 6.79
C ALA A 317 -14.54 -11.03 7.81
N SER A 318 -15.66 -11.67 8.14
CA SER A 318 -16.71 -11.11 9.00
C SER A 318 -16.23 -10.90 10.43
N TYR A 319 -15.48 -11.83 11.02
CA TYR A 319 -14.99 -11.64 12.40
C TYR A 319 -14.03 -10.44 12.48
N SER A 320 -13.19 -10.24 11.46
CA SER A 320 -12.31 -9.08 11.35
C SER A 320 -13.11 -7.79 11.29
N LEU A 321 -14.16 -7.74 10.47
CA LEU A 321 -15.05 -6.58 10.39
C LEU A 321 -15.74 -6.30 11.74
N ILE A 322 -16.27 -7.34 12.39
CA ILE A 322 -16.90 -7.22 13.72
C ILE A 322 -15.90 -6.69 14.74
N LEU A 323 -14.66 -7.20 14.73
CA LEU A 323 -13.60 -6.73 15.61
C LEU A 323 -13.31 -5.24 15.39
N TYR A 324 -13.29 -4.75 14.14
CA TYR A 324 -13.14 -3.32 13.85
C TYR A 324 -14.29 -2.50 14.39
N PHE A 325 -15.54 -2.93 14.15
CA PHE A 325 -16.71 -2.20 14.63
C PHE A 325 -16.76 -2.17 16.15
N PHE A 326 -16.49 -3.29 16.82
CA PHE A 326 -16.54 -3.37 18.27
C PHE A 326 -15.42 -2.57 18.94
N LEU A 327 -14.16 -2.79 18.53
CA LEU A 327 -13.02 -2.05 19.09
C LEU A 327 -13.04 -0.57 18.69
N GLY A 328 -13.50 -0.27 17.47
CA GLY A 328 -13.69 1.10 16.99
C GLY A 328 -14.79 1.85 17.73
N TYR A 329 -15.96 1.23 17.94
CA TYR A 329 -17.05 1.84 18.71
C TYR A 329 -16.65 2.06 20.17
N LYS A 330 -16.03 1.06 20.80
CA LYS A 330 -15.55 1.17 22.18
C LYS A 330 -14.54 2.30 22.35
N ARG A 331 -13.74 2.58 21.32
CA ARG A 331 -12.85 3.75 21.30
C ARG A 331 -13.62 5.07 21.24
N TYR A 332 -14.59 5.21 20.34
CA TYR A 332 -15.41 6.44 20.26
C TYR A 332 -16.08 6.76 21.60
N ALA A 333 -16.55 5.74 22.33
CA ALA A 333 -17.13 5.92 23.66
C ALA A 333 -16.11 6.39 24.71
N VAL A 334 -14.87 5.87 24.67
CA VAL A 334 -13.79 6.27 25.58
C VAL A 334 -13.31 7.70 25.30
N ASP A 335 -13.07 8.04 24.03
CA ASP A 335 -12.65 9.39 23.62
C ASP A 335 -13.73 10.43 24.03
N CYS A 336 -15.02 10.11 23.84
CA CYS A 336 -16.13 10.97 24.26
C CYS A 336 -16.22 11.15 25.80
N SER A 337 -15.88 10.11 26.58
CA SER A 337 -15.85 10.22 28.05
C SER A 337 -14.68 11.07 28.57
N LEU A 338 -13.50 10.96 27.93
CA LEU A 338 -12.32 11.76 28.26
C LEU A 338 -12.52 13.24 27.91
N ASP A 339 -13.11 13.52 26.75
CA ASP A 339 -13.46 14.89 26.36
C ASP A 339 -14.48 15.51 27.33
N LEU A 340 -15.44 14.72 27.83
CA LEU A 340 -16.40 15.19 28.84
C LEU A 340 -15.73 15.51 30.19
N GLU A 341 -14.81 14.66 30.67
CA GLU A 341 -14.07 14.94 31.91
C GLU A 341 -13.15 16.16 31.78
N LEU A 342 -12.48 16.33 30.64
CA LEU A 342 -11.66 17.51 30.34
C LEU A 342 -12.49 18.79 30.29
N LEU A 343 -13.67 18.74 29.66
CA LEU A 343 -14.62 19.87 29.64
C LEU A 343 -15.18 20.18 31.04
N TYR A 344 -15.36 19.18 31.89
CA TYR A 344 -15.81 19.37 33.27
C TYR A 344 -14.72 19.99 34.15
N LEU A 345 -13.47 19.52 34.01
CA LEU A 345 -12.30 20.07 34.70
C LEU A 345 -12.00 21.51 34.27
N GLN A 346 -12.16 21.85 32.97
CA GLN A 346 -12.03 23.24 32.48
C GLN A 346 -13.13 24.19 32.94
N ARG A 347 -14.27 23.68 33.46
CA ARG A 347 -15.33 24.51 34.05
C ARG A 347 -15.19 24.68 35.56
N LEU A 348 -14.35 23.88 36.21
CA LEU A 348 -14.09 23.91 37.66
C LEU A 348 -12.84 24.75 38.02
N LEU A 349 -11.97 25.01 37.04
CA LEU A 349 -10.90 26.00 37.08
C LEU A 349 -11.40 27.30 36.45
#